data_AF-A0A8S9GKN5-F1
#
_entry.id   AF-A0A8S9GKN5-F1
#
_cell.length_a   1.000
_cell.length_b   1.000
_cell.length_c   1.000
_cell.angle_alpha   90.00
_cell.angle_beta   90.00
_cell.angle_gamma   90.00
#
_symmetry.space_group_name_H-M   'P 1'
#
loop_
_entity.id
_entity.type
_entity.pdbx_description
1 polymer ?
#
loop_
_entity_poly.entity_id
_entity_poly.type
_entity_poly.pdbx_seq_one_letter_code
_entity_poly.pdbx_strand_id
1 'polypeptide(L)'
;EGVKDVKEGDYVIPTFNGECGECRVCTNGVSNLCERYKVDPMKRLMVNDGGTRFSTTTNKDGGSSQKQRVYHFLNTSTFTEYTVLDSACVVKIDPNAPLKQMSLLSCGVSTDNPKLPSSSSRPSLPALSPSSLPQVVKLEPFITNELPFEKINDAFQLLRDGKSLRCVLQISKFLKK
;
A
#
# COMPACT_ATOMS: atom_id res chain seq x y z
N GLU A 1 4.16 -3.39 20.58
CA GLU A 1 5.58 -3.17 20.90
C GLU A 1 6.43 -4.09 20.02
N GLY A 2 7.66 -3.70 19.65
CA GLY A 2 8.56 -4.57 18.87
C GLY A 2 8.88 -4.10 17.44
N VAL A 3 8.34 -2.96 16.99
CA VAL A 3 8.72 -2.34 15.71
C VAL A 3 10.07 -1.62 15.91
N LYS A 4 11.07 -1.92 15.06
CA LYS A 4 12.46 -1.40 15.20
C LYS A 4 12.96 -0.64 13.97
N ASP A 5 12.29 -0.83 12.85
CA ASP A 5 12.69 -0.51 11.49
C ASP A 5 12.00 0.75 10.93
N VAL A 6 10.95 1.21 11.60
CA VAL A 6 10.25 2.47 11.31
C VAL A 6 9.93 3.21 12.61
N LYS A 7 9.86 4.54 12.53
CA LYS A 7 9.46 5.42 13.63
C LYS A 7 8.51 6.52 13.12
N GLU A 8 7.88 7.21 14.06
CA GLU A 8 7.07 8.40 13.75
C GLU A 8 7.86 9.43 12.92
N GLY A 9 7.22 9.97 11.88
CA GLY A 9 7.84 10.90 10.92
C GLY A 9 8.55 10.24 9.73
N ASP A 10 8.77 8.92 9.75
CA ASP A 10 9.32 8.22 8.58
C ASP A 10 8.30 8.17 7.43
N TYR A 11 8.78 8.43 6.21
CA TYR A 11 8.00 8.28 4.99
C TYR A 11 8.03 6.80 4.59
N VAL A 12 6.86 6.24 4.29
CA VAL A 12 6.71 4.79 4.04
C VAL A 12 5.77 4.48 2.89
N ILE A 13 5.97 3.31 2.28
CA ILE A 13 5.07 2.70 1.31
C ILE A 13 4.52 1.40 1.89
N PRO A 14 3.20 1.21 1.97
CA PRO A 14 2.59 -0.08 2.26
C PRO A 14 2.85 -1.10 1.15
N THR A 15 3.10 -2.35 1.49
CA THR A 15 3.24 -3.45 0.52
C THR A 15 2.18 -4.53 0.76
N PHE A 16 1.54 -4.98 -0.32
CA PHE A 16 0.52 -6.03 -0.23
C PHE A 16 1.12 -7.42 0.02
N ASN A 17 2.38 -7.61 -0.39
CA ASN A 17 3.20 -8.78 -0.11
C ASN A 17 4.29 -8.34 0.88
N GLY A 18 4.21 -8.81 2.12
CA GLY A 18 5.14 -8.44 3.19
C GLY A 18 6.36 -9.35 3.29
N GLU A 19 7.34 -8.93 4.09
CA GLU A 19 8.59 -9.64 4.35
C GLU A 19 8.89 -9.62 5.85
N CYS A 20 8.78 -10.78 6.53
CA CYS A 20 9.06 -10.85 7.96
C CYS A 20 10.57 -10.93 8.30
N GLY A 21 11.41 -11.29 7.34
CA GLY A 21 12.86 -11.45 7.54
C GLY A 21 13.30 -12.71 8.31
N GLU A 22 12.35 -13.48 8.86
CA GLU A 22 12.64 -14.63 9.75
C GLU A 22 12.16 -15.99 9.22
N CYS A 23 11.21 -16.03 8.28
CA CYS A 23 10.73 -17.30 7.71
C CYS A 23 11.69 -17.85 6.67
N ARG A 24 11.62 -19.16 6.42
CA ARG A 24 12.52 -19.86 5.48
C ARG A 24 12.57 -19.23 4.10
N VAL A 25 11.43 -18.75 3.60
CA VAL A 25 11.36 -18.06 2.30
C VAL A 25 12.08 -16.71 2.34
N CYS A 26 11.87 -15.91 3.39
CA CYS A 26 12.55 -14.62 3.54
C CYS A 26 14.07 -14.78 3.69
N THR A 27 14.54 -15.87 4.29
CA THR A 27 15.97 -16.07 4.57
C THR A 27 16.74 -16.75 3.43
N ASN A 28 16.07 -17.40 2.47
CA ASN A 28 16.75 -18.21 1.45
C ASN A 28 17.01 -17.47 0.12
N GLY A 29 16.43 -16.28 -0.08
CA GLY A 29 16.65 -15.45 -1.27
C GLY A 29 16.09 -16.00 -2.59
N VAL A 30 15.37 -17.12 -2.58
CA VAL A 30 14.83 -17.76 -3.79
C VAL A 30 13.47 -17.19 -4.18
N SER A 31 12.66 -16.81 -3.20
CA SER A 31 11.32 -16.28 -3.41
C SER A 31 11.03 -15.13 -2.45
N ASN A 32 10.18 -14.21 -2.88
CA ASN A 32 9.69 -13.09 -2.09
C ASN A 32 8.33 -13.37 -1.42
N LEU A 33 7.76 -14.57 -1.57
CA LEU A 33 6.46 -14.91 -0.99
C LEU A 33 6.60 -15.36 0.47
N CYS A 34 6.65 -14.39 1.38
CA CYS A 34 6.72 -14.63 2.81
C CYS A 34 5.66 -15.63 3.29
N GLU A 35 6.05 -16.64 4.07
CA GLU A 35 5.13 -17.68 4.53
C GLU A 35 3.94 -17.10 5.33
N ARG A 36 4.20 -16.01 6.08
CA ARG A 36 3.25 -15.34 6.99
C ARG A 36 2.53 -14.12 6.38
N TYR A 37 3.23 -13.35 5.55
CA TYR A 37 2.75 -12.07 5.01
C TYR A 37 2.62 -12.04 3.49
N LYS A 38 2.69 -13.19 2.81
CA LYS A 38 2.35 -13.27 1.39
C LYS A 38 0.98 -12.68 1.10
N VAL A 39 0.83 -12.22 -0.14
CA VAL A 39 -0.47 -11.79 -0.66
C VAL A 39 -1.52 -12.89 -0.52
N ASP A 40 -2.67 -12.52 0.05
CA ASP A 40 -3.85 -13.37 0.15
C ASP A 40 -5.11 -12.51 0.07
N PRO A 41 -5.84 -12.52 -1.07
CA PRO A 41 -7.07 -11.76 -1.22
C PRO A 41 -8.19 -12.16 -0.26
N MET A 42 -8.14 -13.37 0.31
CA MET A 42 -9.15 -13.89 1.23
C MET A 42 -8.84 -13.55 2.69
N LYS A 43 -7.62 -13.08 2.99
CA LYS A 43 -7.23 -12.62 4.32
C LYS A 43 -7.93 -11.32 4.68
N ARG A 44 -8.55 -11.30 5.86
CA ARG A 44 -9.42 -10.21 6.34
C ARG A 44 -8.97 -9.58 7.66
N LEU A 45 -8.03 -10.22 8.35
CA LEU A 45 -7.69 -9.96 9.75
C LEU A 45 -6.19 -9.70 9.89
N MET A 46 -5.83 -8.93 10.91
CA MET A 46 -4.43 -8.69 11.27
C MET A 46 -3.75 -9.99 11.68
N VAL A 47 -2.46 -10.14 11.35
CA VAL A 47 -1.74 -11.39 11.64
C VAL A 47 -1.47 -11.56 13.12
N ASN A 48 -1.20 -10.45 13.82
CA ASN A 48 -0.77 -10.49 15.21
C ASN A 48 -1.85 -10.98 16.18
N ASP A 49 -3.10 -10.54 16.00
CA ASP A 49 -4.19 -10.77 16.95
C ASP A 49 -5.50 -11.27 16.32
N GLY A 50 -5.54 -11.46 15.00
CA GLY A 50 -6.77 -11.85 14.30
C GLY A 50 -7.88 -10.79 14.37
N GLY A 51 -7.58 -9.56 14.78
CA GLY A 51 -8.55 -8.48 14.90
C GLY A 51 -8.70 -7.64 13.62
N THR A 52 -9.72 -6.78 13.61
CA THR A 52 -9.79 -5.65 12.67
C THR A 52 -9.33 -4.37 13.36
N ARG A 53 -8.93 -3.37 12.56
CA ARG A 53 -8.61 -2.02 13.05
C ARG A 53 -9.66 -1.01 12.60
N PHE A 54 -10.62 -1.47 11.80
CA PHE A 54 -11.69 -0.68 11.23
C PHE A 54 -13.04 -1.17 11.74
N SER A 55 -13.91 -0.19 11.98
CA SER A 55 -15.32 -0.39 12.25
C SER A 55 -16.10 0.80 11.69
N THR A 56 -17.29 0.55 11.19
CA THR A 56 -18.24 1.58 10.79
C THR A 56 -19.44 1.57 11.72
N THR A 57 -20.13 2.69 11.83
CA THR A 57 -21.40 2.80 12.56
C THR A 57 -22.50 3.02 11.53
N THR A 58 -23.42 2.07 11.43
CA THR A 58 -24.60 2.20 10.57
C THR A 58 -25.79 2.59 11.42
N ASN A 59 -26.55 3.60 10.97
CA ASN A 59 -27.84 3.90 11.55
C ASN A 59 -28.86 2.95 10.91
N LYS A 60 -29.57 2.20 11.74
CA LYS A 60 -30.74 1.46 11.30
C LYS A 60 -31.97 2.34 11.36
N ASP A 61 -32.94 2.03 10.50
CA ASP A 61 -34.29 2.58 10.60
C ASP A 61 -34.81 2.39 12.03
N GLY A 62 -35.25 3.49 12.66
CA GLY A 62 -35.62 3.52 14.08
C GLY A 62 -34.57 4.12 15.03
N GLY A 63 -33.49 4.73 14.50
CA GLY A 63 -32.57 5.56 15.30
C GLY A 63 -31.54 4.78 16.12
N SER A 64 -31.45 3.46 15.96
CA SER A 64 -30.41 2.66 16.60
C SER A 64 -29.13 2.66 15.77
N SER A 65 -28.00 2.99 16.39
CA SER A 65 -26.68 2.90 15.77
C SER A 65 -26.06 1.52 16.05
N GLN A 66 -25.68 0.78 15.01
CA GLN A 66 -24.95 -0.48 15.13
C GLN A 66 -23.51 -0.31 14.69
N LYS A 67 -22.57 -0.70 15.57
CA LYS A 67 -21.16 -0.83 15.21
C LYS A 67 -20.95 -2.12 14.42
N GLN A 68 -20.43 -2.01 13.20
CA GLN A 68 -20.10 -3.12 12.32
C GLN A 68 -18.60 -3.14 12.05
N ARG A 69 -17.98 -4.32 12.10
CA ARG A 69 -16.55 -4.48 11.76
C ARG A 69 -16.34 -4.31 10.27
N VAL A 70 -15.25 -3.65 9.90
CA VAL A 70 -14.79 -3.56 8.52
C VAL A 70 -13.48 -4.34 8.42
N TYR A 71 -13.38 -5.24 7.45
CA TYR A 71 -12.23 -6.11 7.28
C TYR A 71 -11.07 -5.41 6.58
N HIS A 72 -9.87 -5.90 6.85
CA HIS A 72 -8.67 -5.49 6.13
C HIS A 72 -8.63 -6.08 4.71
N PHE A 73 -7.88 -5.45 3.82
CA PHE A 73 -7.68 -5.90 2.46
C PHE A 73 -6.20 -5.83 2.07
N LEU A 74 -5.67 -6.95 1.54
CA LEU A 74 -4.32 -7.06 0.99
C LEU A 74 -3.23 -6.46 1.88
N ASN A 75 -3.26 -6.75 3.18
CA ASN A 75 -2.28 -6.27 4.17
C ASN A 75 -2.11 -4.75 4.26
N THR A 76 -2.95 -3.94 3.60
CA THR A 76 -2.70 -2.51 3.40
C THR A 76 -3.92 -1.63 3.71
N SER A 77 -5.08 -1.93 3.14
CA SER A 77 -6.31 -1.13 3.32
C SER A 77 -6.06 0.38 3.12
N THR A 78 -5.54 0.80 1.98
CA THR A 78 -5.11 2.20 1.74
C THR A 78 -6.24 3.18 1.41
N PHE A 79 -7.50 2.72 1.34
CA PHE A 79 -8.67 3.58 1.08
C PHE A 79 -9.22 4.18 2.38
N THR A 80 -8.34 4.83 3.14
CA THR A 80 -8.59 5.50 4.42
C THR A 80 -7.46 6.49 4.65
N GLU A 81 -7.71 7.56 5.40
CA GLU A 81 -6.68 8.53 5.78
C GLU A 81 -5.63 7.92 6.71
N TYR A 82 -6.05 6.97 7.55
CA TYR A 82 -5.19 6.25 8.48
C TYR A 82 -5.46 4.75 8.39
N THR A 83 -4.38 3.98 8.27
CA THR A 83 -4.40 2.52 8.31
C THR A 83 -3.39 2.00 9.33
N VAL A 84 -3.58 0.76 9.77
CA VAL A 84 -2.71 0.07 10.71
C VAL A 84 -2.18 -1.18 10.04
N LEU A 85 -0.86 -1.31 9.99
CA LEU A 85 -0.14 -2.34 9.24
C LEU A 85 0.79 -3.10 10.16
N ASP A 86 1.02 -4.39 9.87
CA ASP A 86 2.17 -5.11 10.40
C ASP A 86 3.45 -4.51 9.79
N SER A 87 4.52 -4.30 10.58
CA SER A 87 5.75 -3.66 10.08
C SER A 87 6.42 -4.43 8.93
N ALA A 88 6.17 -5.74 8.84
CA ALA A 88 6.58 -6.58 7.72
C ALA A 88 5.96 -6.16 6.37
N CYS A 89 4.86 -5.39 6.38
CA CYS A 89 4.12 -4.93 5.21
C CYS A 89 4.37 -3.44 4.92
N VAL A 90 5.46 -2.88 5.44
CA VAL A 90 5.82 -1.47 5.31
C VAL A 90 7.27 -1.35 4.86
N VAL A 91 7.52 -0.50 3.87
CA VAL A 91 8.86 -0.18 3.38
C VAL A 91 9.13 1.30 3.61
N LYS A 92 10.22 1.59 4.34
CA LYS A 92 10.71 2.96 4.53
C LYS A 92 11.33 3.52 3.25
N ILE A 93 11.04 4.78 2.95
CA ILE A 93 11.55 5.48 1.77
C ILE A 93 12.26 6.78 2.14
N ASP A 94 13.01 7.33 1.19
CA ASP A 94 13.65 8.64 1.35
C ASP A 94 12.56 9.72 1.49
N PRO A 95 12.60 10.57 2.53
CA PRO A 95 11.64 11.65 2.70
C PRO A 95 11.65 12.68 1.54
N ASN A 96 12.74 12.75 0.77
CA ASN A 96 12.82 13.61 -0.41
C ASN A 96 12.25 12.93 -1.67
N ALA A 97 11.89 11.65 -1.61
CA ALA A 97 11.29 10.95 -2.74
C ALA A 97 9.87 11.46 -2.97
N PRO A 98 9.45 11.65 -4.23
CA PRO A 98 8.16 12.25 -4.51
C PRO A 98 7.04 11.22 -4.28
N LEU A 99 6.35 11.34 -3.14
CA LEU A 99 5.38 10.36 -2.60
C LEU A 99 4.34 9.87 -3.62
N LYS A 100 3.85 10.78 -4.46
CA LYS A 100 2.84 10.48 -5.47
C LYS A 100 3.32 9.42 -6.46
N GLN A 101 4.53 9.57 -6.98
CA GLN A 101 5.16 8.57 -7.85
C GLN A 101 5.55 7.33 -7.06
N MET A 102 6.08 7.50 -5.85
CA MET A 102 6.48 6.38 -5.02
C MET A 102 5.31 5.44 -4.68
N SER A 103 4.08 5.96 -4.54
CA SER A 103 2.86 5.16 -4.37
C SER A 103 2.63 4.13 -5.48
N LEU A 104 3.23 4.32 -6.66
CA LEU A 104 3.14 3.37 -7.77
C LEU A 104 3.87 2.06 -7.47
N LEU A 105 4.90 2.11 -6.63
CA LEU A 105 5.70 0.96 -6.19
C LEU A 105 4.96 0.09 -5.17
N SER A 106 3.85 0.57 -4.60
CA SER A 106 3.04 -0.19 -3.63
C SER A 106 2.38 -1.43 -4.23
N CYS A 107 2.11 -1.44 -5.55
CA CYS A 107 1.44 -2.56 -6.21
C CYS A 107 1.83 -2.73 -7.70
N GLY A 108 1.44 -1.77 -8.54
CA GLY A 108 1.48 -1.93 -10.01
C GLY A 108 2.89 -2.08 -10.58
N VAL A 109 3.79 -1.16 -10.25
CA VAL A 109 5.13 -1.14 -10.89
C VAL A 109 6.04 -2.25 -10.38
N SER A 110 5.89 -2.63 -9.10
CA SER A 110 6.67 -3.70 -8.48
C SER A 110 6.37 -5.09 -9.06
N THR A 111 5.20 -5.26 -9.68
CA THR A 111 4.78 -6.55 -10.26
C THR A 111 5.19 -6.67 -11.73
N ASP A 112 5.12 -5.56 -12.48
CA ASP A 112 5.33 -5.56 -13.94
C ASP A 112 6.81 -5.53 -14.36
N ASN A 113 7.74 -5.23 -13.46
CA ASN A 113 9.17 -5.17 -13.79
C ASN A 113 9.98 -6.27 -13.07
N PRO A 114 10.42 -7.33 -13.78
CA PRO A 114 11.23 -8.40 -13.20
C PRO A 114 12.63 -7.97 -12.73
N LYS A 115 13.05 -6.72 -13.03
CA LYS A 115 14.34 -6.15 -12.60
C LYS A 115 14.25 -5.26 -11.36
N LEU A 116 13.05 -4.96 -10.86
CA LEU A 116 12.91 -4.29 -9.58
C LEU A 116 13.12 -5.34 -8.49
N PRO A 117 13.96 -5.12 -7.46
CA PRO A 117 14.09 -6.06 -6.37
C PRO A 117 12.70 -6.25 -5.76
N SER A 118 12.15 -7.45 -5.93
CA SER A 118 10.90 -7.86 -5.34
C SER A 118 11.14 -8.11 -3.85
N SER A 119 11.40 -7.03 -3.08
CA SER A 119 11.71 -7.09 -1.65
C SER A 119 12.67 -8.23 -1.26
N SER A 120 13.59 -8.62 -2.15
CA SER A 120 14.46 -9.74 -1.88
C SER A 120 15.60 -9.25 -1.00
N SER A 121 15.55 -9.70 0.24
CA SER A 121 16.50 -9.51 1.34
C SER A 121 16.45 -8.13 2.01
N ARG A 122 15.83 -8.08 3.20
CA ARG A 122 16.26 -7.21 4.30
C ARG A 122 17.72 -7.56 4.64
N PRO A 123 18.66 -6.74 4.16
CA PRO A 123 19.49 -6.03 5.10
C PRO A 123 19.51 -4.57 4.68
N SER A 124 18.98 -3.68 5.52
CA SER A 124 19.20 -2.23 5.41
C SER A 124 19.11 -1.73 3.97
N LEU A 125 17.92 -1.85 3.35
CA LEU A 125 17.65 -1.12 2.11
C LEU A 125 18.05 0.34 2.39
N PRO A 126 19.07 0.91 1.71
CA PRO A 126 19.24 2.34 1.74
C PRO A 126 17.89 2.88 1.29
N ALA A 127 17.29 3.73 2.13
CA ALA A 127 15.97 4.30 1.92
C ALA A 127 15.76 4.50 0.42
N LEU A 128 14.71 3.89 -0.16
CA LEU A 128 14.47 3.92 -1.61
C LEU A 128 14.52 5.38 -2.07
N SER A 129 15.70 5.78 -2.54
CA SER A 129 15.99 7.11 -3.01
C SER A 129 15.76 7.09 -4.52
N PRO A 130 15.30 8.19 -5.12
CA PRO A 130 15.16 8.27 -6.57
C PRO A 130 16.44 7.89 -7.32
N SER A 131 17.61 8.06 -6.69
CA SER A 131 18.94 7.73 -7.19
C SER A 131 19.38 6.26 -7.03
N SER A 132 18.77 5.49 -6.13
CA SER A 132 19.12 4.07 -5.88
C SER A 132 18.22 3.09 -6.62
N LEU A 133 17.10 3.57 -7.18
CA LEU A 133 16.41 2.85 -8.24
C LEU A 133 17.33 2.89 -9.47
N PRO A 134 17.70 1.75 -10.09
CA PRO A 134 18.37 1.80 -11.38
C PRO A 134 17.50 2.68 -12.29
N GLN A 135 18.12 3.49 -13.15
CA GLN A 135 17.52 4.52 -14.03
C GLN A 135 16.44 4.01 -15.03
N VAL A 136 15.61 3.06 -14.62
CA VAL A 136 14.94 2.04 -15.43
C VAL A 136 13.42 2.18 -15.35
N VAL A 137 12.87 2.96 -14.42
CA VAL A 137 11.43 3.24 -14.41
C VAL A 137 11.17 4.73 -14.21
N LYS A 138 10.93 5.45 -15.33
CA LYS A 138 10.22 6.72 -15.26
C LYS A 138 8.80 6.39 -14.81
N LEU A 139 8.41 6.89 -13.65
CA LEU A 139 7.14 6.57 -12.99
C LEU A 139 5.99 7.46 -13.50
N GLU A 140 6.35 8.63 -13.99
CA GLU A 140 5.52 9.69 -14.51
C GLU A 140 4.68 9.25 -15.72
N PRO A 141 5.21 8.51 -16.72
CA PRO A 141 4.41 8.02 -17.84
C PRO A 141 3.31 7.04 -17.44
N PHE A 142 3.37 6.43 -16.25
CA PHE A 142 2.33 5.53 -15.77
C PHE A 142 1.11 6.30 -15.21
N ILE A 143 1.25 7.59 -14.89
CA ILE A 143 0.12 8.45 -14.49
C ILE A 143 -0.40 9.15 -15.73
N THR A 144 -1.43 8.59 -16.36
CA THR A 144 -2.01 9.12 -17.60
C THR A 144 -3.05 10.20 -17.34
N ASN A 145 -3.68 10.18 -16.17
CA ASN A 145 -4.76 11.10 -15.84
C ASN A 145 -4.71 11.52 -14.37
N GLU A 146 -5.14 12.75 -14.12
CA GLU A 146 -5.40 13.26 -12.78
C GLU A 146 -6.78 13.89 -12.76
N LEU A 147 -7.59 13.47 -11.80
CA LEU A 147 -8.97 13.96 -11.67
C LEU A 147 -9.25 14.31 -10.21
N PRO A 148 -10.16 15.26 -9.95
CA PRO A 148 -10.66 15.48 -8.60
C PRO A 148 -11.49 14.27 -8.16
N PHE A 149 -11.50 13.94 -6.86
CA PHE A 149 -12.18 12.73 -6.34
C PHE A 149 -13.68 12.69 -6.70
N GLU A 150 -14.34 13.84 -6.84
CA GLU A 150 -15.74 13.94 -7.27
C GLU A 150 -16.00 13.31 -8.65
N LYS A 151 -14.96 13.16 -9.47
CA LYS A 151 -15.00 12.52 -10.79
C LYS A 151 -14.52 11.07 -10.77
N ILE A 152 -14.62 10.38 -9.63
CA ILE A 152 -14.21 8.97 -9.49
C ILE A 152 -14.86 8.05 -10.54
N ASN A 153 -16.12 8.30 -10.90
CA ASN A 153 -16.81 7.49 -11.91
C ASN A 153 -16.25 7.73 -13.32
N ASP A 154 -15.87 8.96 -13.66
CA ASP A 154 -15.21 9.29 -14.93
C ASP A 154 -13.84 8.60 -14.99
N ALA A 155 -13.10 8.57 -13.87
CA ALA A 155 -11.83 7.85 -13.76
C ALA A 155 -12.00 6.35 -14.04
N PHE A 156 -13.05 5.72 -13.48
CA PHE A 156 -13.38 4.33 -13.79
C PHE A 156 -13.78 4.12 -15.25
N GLN A 157 -14.44 5.08 -15.89
CA GLN A 157 -14.77 4.98 -17.31
C GLN A 157 -13.51 5.07 -18.18
N LEU A 158 -12.58 5.97 -17.87
CA LEU A 158 -11.30 6.07 -18.58
C LEU A 158 -10.49 4.77 -18.52
N LEU A 159 -10.47 4.11 -17.35
CA LEU A 159 -9.82 2.81 -17.18
C LEU A 159 -10.50 1.71 -18.00
N ARG A 160 -11.84 1.65 -17.98
CA ARG A 160 -12.62 0.67 -18.76
C ARG A 160 -12.48 0.84 -20.26
N ASP A 161 -12.38 2.08 -20.73
CA ASP A 161 -12.20 2.41 -22.15
C ASP A 161 -10.75 2.21 -22.64
N GLY A 162 -9.82 1.85 -21.75
CA GLY A 162 -8.38 1.77 -22.08
C GLY A 162 -7.73 3.13 -22.36
N LYS A 163 -8.41 4.25 -22.03
CA LYS A 163 -7.93 5.63 -22.21
C LYS A 163 -7.07 6.12 -21.05
N SER A 164 -6.99 5.34 -19.97
CA SER A 164 -6.16 5.60 -18.80
C SER A 164 -5.42 4.32 -18.42
N LEU A 165 -4.12 4.43 -18.20
CA LEU A 165 -3.33 3.37 -17.53
C LEU A 165 -3.49 3.50 -16.01
N ARG A 166 -3.41 4.73 -15.51
CA ARG A 166 -3.64 5.05 -14.10
C ARG A 166 -4.18 6.46 -13.95
N CYS A 167 -5.20 6.58 -13.10
CA CYS A 167 -5.79 7.86 -12.73
C CYS A 167 -5.50 8.15 -11.26
N VAL A 168 -4.87 9.29 -10.96
CA VAL A 168 -4.69 9.78 -9.59
C VAL A 168 -5.87 10.68 -9.23
N LEU A 169 -6.57 10.33 -8.14
CA LEU A 169 -7.67 11.12 -7.62
C LEU A 169 -7.19 12.09 -6.54
N GLN A 170 -7.46 13.38 -6.74
CA GLN A 170 -7.09 14.44 -5.80
C GLN A 170 -8.20 14.63 -4.76
N ILE A 171 -7.87 14.43 -3.48
CA ILE A 171 -8.78 14.60 -2.34
C ILE A 171 -8.58 16.01 -1.75
N SER A 172 -8.80 17.06 -2.56
CA SER A 172 -8.48 18.44 -2.14
C SER A 172 -9.58 19.12 -1.32
N LYS A 173 -10.80 18.56 -1.26
CA LYS A 173 -11.95 19.17 -0.56
C LYS A 173 -12.31 18.55 0.79
N PHE A 174 -11.90 17.32 1.09
CA PHE A 174 -12.19 16.68 2.38
C PHE A 174 -11.20 17.06 3.50
N LEU A 175 -10.05 17.65 3.13
CA LEU A 175 -8.97 18.02 4.05
C LEU A 175 -9.13 19.40 4.69
N LYS A 176 -10.18 20.16 4.35
CA LYS A 176 -10.53 21.41 5.05
C LYS A 176 -11.47 21.10 6.20
N LYS A 177 -10.92 20.66 7.34
CA LYS A 177 -11.57 20.71 8.64
C LYS A 177 -10.62 21.29 9.67
#